data_AF-A0AAX1PEE8-F1
#
_entry.id   AF-A0AAX1PEE8-F1
#
_cell.length_a   1.000
_cell.length_b   1.000
_cell.length_c   1.000
_cell.angle_alpha   90.00
_cell.angle_beta   90.00
_cell.angle_gamma   90.00
#
_symmetry.space_group_name_H-M   'P 1'
#
loop_
_entity.id
_entity.type
_entity.pdbx_description
1 polymer ?
#
loop_
_entity_poly.entity_id
_entity_poly.type
_entity_poly.pdbx_seq_one_letter_code
_entity_poly.pdbx_strand_id
1 'polypeptide(L)' 'MTEAEELSTYCKKNCGLDVSEVSVLSEVPRRTLYDWWRNRRRAVELIVKGLDAEQKK' A
#
# COMPACT_ATOMS: atom_id res chain seq x y z
N MET A 1 8.43 -3.91 15.68
CA MET A 1 7.49 -3.38 14.68
C MET A 1 7.11 -4.55 13.78
N THR A 2 5.83 -4.86 13.65
CA THR A 2 5.36 -5.97 12.82
C THR A 2 5.36 -5.58 11.34
N GLU A 3 5.48 -6.53 10.42
CA GLU A 3 5.42 -6.22 8.98
C GLU A 3 4.09 -5.57 8.57
N ALA A 4 3.01 -5.86 9.30
CA ALA A 4 1.72 -5.23 9.10
C ALA A 4 1.75 -3.74 9.50
N GLU A 5 2.46 -3.39 10.58
CA GLU A 5 2.72 -2.01 10.98
C GLU A 5 3.61 -1.29 9.97
N GLU A 6 4.60 -1.98 9.39
CA GLU A 6 5.46 -1.42 8.34
C GLU A 6 4.69 -1.02 7.10
N LEU A 7 3.85 -1.92 6.56
CA LEU A 7 3.02 -1.62 5.39
C LEU A 7 2.05 -0.46 5.70
N SER A 8 1.39 -0.49 6.85
CA SER A 8 0.45 0.57 7.25
C SER A 8 1.14 1.93 7.35
N THR A 9 2.33 1.98 7.98
CA THR A 9 3.15 3.18 8.07
C THR A 9 3.59 3.65 6.69
N TYR A 10 3.95 2.72 5.80
CA TYR A 10 4.36 3.05 4.44
C TYR A 10 3.22 3.67 3.63
N CYS A 11 2.02 3.09 3.64
CA CYS A 11 0.87 3.66 2.94
C CYS A 11 0.56 5.08 3.45
N LYS A 12 0.46 5.26 4.76
CA LYS A 12 0.16 6.58 5.36
C LYS A 12 1.21 7.62 4.99
N LYS A 13 2.48 7.27 5.02
CA LYS A 13 3.58 8.20 4.71
C LYS A 13 3.61 8.62 3.24
N ASN A 14 3.29 7.70 2.33
CA ASN A 14 3.53 7.93 0.90
C ASN A 14 2.28 8.39 0.12
N CYS A 15 1.08 8.02 0.56
CA CYS A 15 -0.16 8.39 -0.13
C CYS A 15 -1.26 8.91 0.80
N GLY A 16 -0.99 9.04 2.11
CA GLY A 16 -1.98 9.49 3.10
C GLY A 16 -3.04 8.44 3.49
N LEU A 17 -3.04 7.27 2.84
CA LEU A 17 -4.07 6.25 2.98
C LEU A 17 -3.64 5.11 3.92
N ASP A 18 -4.60 4.45 4.54
CA ASP A 18 -4.40 3.18 5.21
C ASP A 18 -4.44 1.97 4.25
N VAL A 19 -4.09 0.79 4.76
CA VAL A 19 -4.03 -0.44 3.93
C VAL A 19 -5.40 -0.85 3.40
N SER A 20 -6.49 -0.53 4.10
CA SER A 20 -7.85 -0.82 3.64
C SER A 20 -8.24 0.08 2.48
N GLU A 21 -7.92 1.38 2.57
CA GLU A 21 -8.15 2.34 1.50
C GLU A 21 -7.32 2.00 0.26
N VAL A 22 -6.03 1.68 0.43
CA VAL A 22 -5.18 1.19 -0.66
C VAL A 22 -5.76 -0.08 -1.29
N SER A 23 -6.31 -0.99 -0.48
CA SER A 23 -6.93 -2.22 -0.99
C SER A 23 -8.15 -1.94 -1.86
N VAL A 24 -8.98 -0.98 -1.46
CA VAL A 24 -10.15 -0.56 -2.25
C VAL A 24 -9.73 0.11 -3.55
N LEU A 25 -8.81 1.08 -3.48
CA LEU A 25 -8.44 1.90 -4.65
C LEU A 25 -7.57 1.15 -5.67
N SER A 26 -6.72 0.23 -5.21
CA SER A 26 -5.90 -0.59 -6.10
C SER A 26 -6.61 -1.85 -6.59
N GLU A 27 -7.81 -2.14 -6.08
CA GLU A 27 -8.54 -3.39 -6.32
C GLU A 27 -7.76 -4.66 -5.93
N VAL A 28 -6.74 -4.52 -5.07
CA VAL A 28 -5.94 -5.64 -4.55
C VAL A 28 -6.39 -5.97 -3.13
N PRO A 29 -6.78 -7.22 -2.81
CA PRO A 29 -7.20 -7.59 -1.46
C PRO A 29 -6.13 -7.31 -0.40
N ARG A 30 -6.54 -6.83 0.79
CA ARG A 30 -5.63 -6.55 1.93
C ARG A 30 -4.67 -7.69 2.22
N ARG A 31 -5.15 -8.94 2.23
CA ARG A 31 -4.32 -10.13 2.48
C ARG A 31 -3.20 -10.27 1.43
N THR A 32 -3.52 -9.98 0.17
CA THR A 32 -2.55 -9.99 -0.93
C THR A 32 -1.53 -8.87 -0.76
N LEU A 33 -1.94 -7.68 -0.35
CA LEU A 33 -1.01 -6.58 -0.05
C LEU A 33 -0.03 -6.94 1.07
N TYR A 34 -0.49 -7.59 2.15
CA TYR A 34 0.41 -8.06 3.22
C TYR A 34 1.35 -9.18 2.76
N ASP A 35 0.87 -10.14 1.96
CA ASP A 35 1.72 -11.18 1.38
C ASP A 35 2.78 -10.58 0.45
N TRP A 36 2.36 -9.67 -0.44
CA TRP A 36 3.24 -8.99 -1.39
C TRP A 36 4.22 -8.05 -0.72
N TRP A 37 3.86 -7.46 0.42
CA TRP A 37 4.83 -6.65 1.18
C TRP A 37 6.07 -7.46 1.57
N ARG A 38 5.90 -8.77 1.84
CA ARG A 38 6.99 -9.68 2.20
C ARG A 38 7.77 -10.19 1.00
N ASN A 39 7.08 -10.63 -0.05
CA ASN A 39 7.70 -11.38 -1.15
C ASN A 39 7.81 -10.62 -2.48
N ARG A 40 7.07 -9.51 -2.63
CA ARG A 40 6.95 -8.70 -3.85
C ARG A 40 6.87 -7.20 -3.53
N ARG A 41 7.67 -6.75 -2.54
CA ARG A 41 7.59 -5.40 -1.96
C ARG A 41 7.53 -4.30 -3.02
N ARG A 42 8.33 -4.44 -4.08
CA ARG A 42 8.37 -3.48 -5.19
C ARG A 42 7.02 -3.24 -5.87
N ALA A 43 6.18 -4.27 -6.03
CA ALA A 43 4.85 -4.13 -6.61
C ALA A 43 3.96 -3.25 -5.73
N VAL A 44 3.98 -3.50 -4.42
CA VAL A 44 3.22 -2.70 -3.43
C VAL A 44 3.69 -1.24 -3.41
N GLU A 45 5.00 -1.02 -3.44
CA GLU A 45 5.55 0.35 -3.52
C GLU A 45 5.08 1.10 -4.77
N LEU A 46 5.02 0.43 -5.92
CA LEU A 46 4.54 1.03 -7.17
C LEU A 46 3.04 1.35 -7.11
N ILE A 47 2.23 0.45 -6.53
CA ILE A 47 0.80 0.70 -6.29
C ILE A 47 0.60 1.96 -5.44
N VAL A 48 1.26 2.02 -4.27
CA VAL A 48 1.13 3.16 -3.35
C VAL A 48 1.56 4.48 -4.00
N LYS A 49 2.67 4.49 -4.74
CA LYS A 49 3.13 5.69 -5.46
C LYS A 49 2.19 6.08 -6.61
N GLY A 50 1.59 5.11 -7.28
CA GLY A 50 0.56 5.35 -8.30
C GLY A 50 -0.65 6.06 -7.72
N LEU A 51 -1.17 5.56 -6.59
CA LEU A 51 -2.29 6.18 -5.88
C LEU A 51 -2.00 7.60 -5.38
N ASP A 52 -0.78 7.86 -4.89
CA ASP A 52 -0.36 9.23 -4.53
C ASP A 52 -0.32 10.17 -5.75
N ALA A 53 0.17 9.68 -6.88
CA ALA A 53 0.25 10.46 -8.12
C ALA A 53 -1.14 10.77 -8.70
N GLU A 54 -2.10 9.86 -8.59
CA GLU A 54 -3.49 10.07 -9.03
C GLU A 54 -4.22 11.11 -8.18
N GLN A 55 -3.98 11.14 -6.87
CA GLN A 55 -4.57 12.13 -5.96
C GLN A 55 -4.04 13.55 -6.15
N LYS A 56 -2.84 13.70 -6.74
CA LYS A 56 -2.18 14.99 -6.98
C LYS A 56 -2.49 15.61 -8.35
N LYS A 57 -3.26 14.91 -9.18
CA LYS A 57 -3.79 15.45 -10.45
C LYS A 57 -5.06 16.26 -10.21
#